data_AF-A0A3J4PPY0-F1
#
_entry.id   AF-A0A3J4PPY0-F1
#
_cell.length_a   1.000
_cell.length_b   1.000
_cell.length_c   1.000
_cell.angle_alpha   90.00
_cell.angle_beta   90.00
_cell.angle_gamma   90.00
#
_symmetry.space_group_name_H-M   'P 1'
#
loop_
_entity.id
_entity.type
_entity.pdbx_description
1 polymer ?
#
loop_
_entity_poly.entity_id
_entity_poly.type
_entity_poly.pdbx_seq_one_letter_code
_entity_poly.pdbx_strand_id
1 'polypeptide(L)'
;MVRFWSAPQRSLNDPKIRNLKPSFKPVKLSDSHGLYLLANPGGSRIWYLKYRFNGKESRVSLGAYPLVSLAGARQQRDGVRKLLAQNINPAQQRMADKAAASPEKCFKAVALAWHKTNKKWSSDSATRILASMKNHIFPAIGHLPVTTLKTQHFTALLRVIEDKGFLEVASRTRQQLCNIMCYAVQQGLTENNPALHLEGVTAPPVKNHYPALPLERLPELLERIGD
;
A
#
# COMPACT_ATOMS: atom_id res chain seq x y z
N MET A 1 -23.11 -5.05 -14.22
CA MET A 1 -23.50 -4.87 -15.64
C MET A 1 -22.61 -3.78 -16.25
N VAL A 2 -21.65 -4.13 -17.10
CA VAL A 2 -20.68 -3.18 -17.67
C VAL A 2 -21.31 -2.55 -18.92
N ARG A 3 -21.75 -1.29 -18.85
CA ARG A 3 -22.20 -0.53 -20.02
C ARG A 3 -21.00 0.13 -20.69
N PHE A 4 -20.68 -0.31 -21.91
CA PHE A 4 -19.72 0.37 -22.78
C PHE A 4 -20.44 1.52 -23.52
N TRP A 5 -19.78 2.67 -23.65
CA TRP A 5 -20.32 3.85 -24.34
C TRP A 5 -20.39 3.58 -25.85
N SER A 6 -21.57 3.69 -26.45
CA SER A 6 -21.77 3.73 -27.91
C SER A 6 -21.87 5.19 -28.36
N ALA A 7 -20.75 5.76 -28.80
CA ALA A 7 -20.73 7.00 -29.58
C ALA A 7 -19.92 6.76 -30.87
N PRO A 8 -20.16 7.50 -31.96
CA PRO A 8 -19.64 7.18 -33.29
C PRO A 8 -18.11 7.05 -33.28
N GLN A 9 -17.64 5.88 -33.68
CA GLN A 9 -16.27 5.41 -33.44
C GLN A 9 -15.29 6.04 -34.43
N ARG A 10 -14.81 7.26 -34.15
CA ARG A 10 -13.63 7.81 -34.83
C ARG A 10 -12.36 7.18 -34.25
N SER A 11 -11.97 6.05 -34.83
CA SER A 11 -10.67 5.42 -34.60
C SER A 11 -9.55 6.42 -34.91
N LEU A 12 -8.58 6.55 -34.00
CA LEU A 12 -7.38 7.34 -34.23
C LEU A 12 -6.46 6.64 -35.24
N ASN A 13 -5.69 7.45 -35.96
CA ASN A 13 -4.62 7.01 -36.84
C ASN A 13 -3.32 7.74 -36.49
N ASP A 14 -2.18 7.05 -36.67
CA ASP A 14 -0.85 7.54 -36.25
C ASP A 14 -0.45 8.88 -36.91
N PRO A 15 -0.70 9.10 -38.22
CA PRO A 15 -0.36 10.38 -38.86
C PRO A 15 -1.06 11.59 -38.25
N LYS A 16 -2.31 11.43 -37.82
CA LYS A 16 -3.08 12.50 -37.17
C LYS A 16 -2.53 12.84 -35.79
N ILE A 17 -1.93 11.87 -35.11
CA ILE A 17 -1.26 12.09 -33.83
C ILE A 17 0.06 12.84 -34.05
N ARG A 18 0.87 12.42 -35.03
CA ARG A 18 2.14 13.09 -35.36
C ARG A 18 1.92 14.54 -35.76
N ASN A 19 0.97 14.79 -36.66
CA ASN A 19 0.66 16.11 -37.20
C ASN A 19 -0.22 16.97 -36.28
N LEU A 20 -0.38 16.58 -35.01
CA LEU A 20 -1.14 17.37 -34.05
C LEU A 20 -0.44 18.70 -33.80
N LYS A 21 -1.13 19.80 -34.14
CA LYS A 21 -0.63 21.15 -33.90
C LYS A 21 -0.53 21.41 -32.38
N PRO A 22 0.53 22.10 -31.92
CA PRO A 22 0.59 22.60 -30.56
C PRO A 22 -0.65 23.44 -30.23
N SER A 23 -1.15 23.30 -29.01
CA SER A 23 -2.30 24.06 -28.53
C SER A 23 -1.99 24.63 -27.16
N PHE A 24 -2.53 25.81 -26.87
CA PHE A 24 -2.42 26.45 -25.55
C PHE A 24 -3.26 25.76 -24.47
N LYS A 25 -4.11 24.79 -24.85
CA LYS A 25 -4.93 24.00 -23.92
C LYS A 25 -4.73 22.49 -24.16
N PRO A 26 -4.90 21.64 -23.13
CA PRO A 26 -4.84 20.19 -23.33
C PRO A 26 -5.88 19.71 -24.35
N VAL A 27 -5.43 18.98 -25.37
CA VAL A 27 -6.28 18.42 -26.42
C VAL A 27 -6.46 16.93 -26.17
N LYS A 28 -7.73 16.51 -26.09
CA LYS A 28 -8.10 15.10 -25.97
C LYS A 28 -8.42 14.53 -27.35
N LEU A 29 -7.63 13.55 -27.78
CA LEU A 29 -7.88 12.77 -28.99
C LEU A 29 -8.43 11.41 -28.60
N SER A 30 -9.73 11.18 -28.81
CA SER A 30 -10.36 9.91 -28.45
C SER A 30 -10.12 8.83 -29.51
N ASP A 31 -9.85 7.61 -29.05
CA ASP A 31 -9.88 6.38 -29.84
C ASP A 31 -11.10 5.53 -29.39
N SER A 32 -11.02 4.21 -29.57
CA SER A 32 -12.07 3.24 -29.29
C SER A 32 -12.01 2.71 -27.86
N HIS A 33 -13.18 2.32 -27.34
CA HIS A 33 -13.34 1.68 -26.02
C HIS A 33 -12.72 2.47 -24.84
N GLY A 34 -12.86 3.80 -24.86
CA GLY A 34 -12.40 4.65 -23.77
C GLY A 34 -10.90 4.95 -23.79
N LEU A 35 -10.15 4.45 -24.77
CA LEU A 35 -8.77 4.86 -25.04
C LEU A 35 -8.75 6.28 -25.61
N TYR A 36 -7.83 7.11 -25.15
CA TYR A 36 -7.59 8.43 -25.72
C TYR A 36 -6.16 8.89 -25.47
N LEU A 37 -5.64 9.75 -26.34
CA LEU A 37 -4.40 10.49 -26.12
C LEU A 37 -4.72 11.87 -25.55
N LEU A 38 -4.04 12.25 -24.47
CA LEU A 38 -4.05 13.62 -23.96
C LEU A 38 -2.75 14.30 -24.38
N ALA A 39 -2.85 15.31 -25.25
CA ALA A 39 -1.72 16.14 -25.63
C ALA A 39 -1.78 17.46 -24.85
N ASN A 40 -0.76 17.72 -24.04
CA ASN A 40 -0.67 18.93 -23.23
C ASN A 40 0.06 20.05 -23.99
N PRO A 41 -0.14 21.33 -23.60
CA PRO A 41 0.54 22.47 -24.23
C PRO A 41 2.06 22.38 -24.24
N GLY A 42 2.67 21.79 -23.21
CA GLY A 42 4.11 21.54 -23.13
C GLY A 42 4.63 20.39 -23.99
N GLY A 43 3.86 19.90 -24.96
CA GLY A 43 4.27 18.84 -25.89
C GLY A 43 4.17 17.41 -25.35
N SER A 44 3.93 17.21 -24.05
CA SER A 44 3.74 15.88 -23.48
C SER A 44 2.45 15.24 -23.99
N ARG A 45 2.54 13.98 -24.41
CA ARG A 45 1.43 13.20 -24.97
C ARG A 45 1.31 11.88 -24.23
N ILE A 46 0.19 11.66 -23.56
CA ILE A 46 0.01 10.49 -22.68
C ILE A 46 -1.26 9.73 -23.08
N TRP A 47 -1.12 8.41 -23.22
CA TRP A 47 -2.25 7.51 -23.41
C TRP A 47 -2.98 7.28 -22.11
N TYR A 48 -4.30 7.40 -22.15
CA TYR A 48 -5.18 7.08 -21.04
C TYR A 48 -6.29 6.15 -21.50
N LEU A 49 -6.66 5.22 -20.62
CA LEU A 49 -7.87 4.43 -20.74
C LEU A 49 -8.84 4.86 -19.64
N LYS A 50 -10.01 5.35 -20.05
CA LYS A 50 -11.15 5.63 -19.19
C LYS A 50 -11.98 4.35 -19.00
N TYR A 51 -12.31 4.01 -17.76
CA TYR A 51 -13.12 2.83 -17.43
C TYR A 51 -14.05 3.10 -16.24
N ARG A 52 -14.98 2.18 -15.99
CA ARG A 52 -15.81 2.15 -14.80
C ARG A 52 -15.60 0.83 -14.07
N PHE A 53 -15.46 0.89 -12.75
CA PHE A 53 -15.35 -0.28 -11.88
C PHE A 53 -16.24 -0.04 -10.65
N ASN A 54 -17.13 -0.98 -10.33
CA ASN A 54 -18.14 -0.85 -9.27
C ASN A 54 -18.93 0.48 -9.33
N GLY A 55 -19.39 0.85 -10.53
CA GLY A 55 -20.16 2.09 -10.75
C GLY A 55 -19.34 3.39 -10.72
N LYS A 56 -18.09 3.36 -10.22
CA LYS A 56 -17.21 4.52 -10.16
C LYS A 56 -16.39 4.67 -11.43
N GLU A 57 -16.38 5.89 -11.98
CA GLU A 57 -15.54 6.24 -13.11
C GLU A 57 -14.08 6.43 -12.68
N SER A 58 -13.14 5.87 -13.44
CA SER A 58 -11.70 5.99 -13.21
C SER A 58 -10.95 6.02 -14.54
N ARG A 59 -9.65 6.33 -14.47
CA ARG A 59 -8.75 6.30 -15.63
C ARG A 59 -7.39 5.74 -15.26
N VAL A 60 -6.72 5.15 -16.23
CA VAL A 60 -5.37 4.60 -16.07
C VAL A 60 -4.48 5.10 -17.21
N SER A 61 -3.23 5.50 -16.90
CA SER A 61 -2.24 5.89 -17.91
C SER A 61 -1.60 4.65 -18.53
N LEU A 62 -1.48 4.57 -19.85
CA LEU A 62 -0.87 3.45 -20.57
C LEU A 62 0.56 3.75 -21.05
N GLY A 63 1.01 5.00 -20.90
CA GLY A 63 2.37 5.44 -21.23
C GLY A 63 2.38 6.69 -22.10
N ALA A 64 3.58 7.23 -22.32
CA ALA A 64 3.78 8.40 -23.16
C ALA A 64 3.92 8.02 -24.64
N TYR A 65 3.38 8.82 -25.54
CA TYR A 65 3.68 8.75 -26.97
C TYR A 65 4.94 9.59 -27.27
N PRO A 66 5.89 9.15 -28.10
CA PRO A 66 5.82 7.98 -29.00
C PRO A 66 6.32 6.66 -28.39
N LEU A 67 6.84 6.65 -27.15
CA LEU A 67 7.40 5.45 -26.51
C LEU A 67 6.40 4.28 -26.51
N VAL A 68 5.12 4.59 -26.30
CA VAL A 68 4.00 3.67 -26.54
C VAL A 68 3.27 4.13 -27.81
N SER A 69 3.36 3.31 -28.85
CA SER A 69 2.65 3.53 -30.11
C SER A 69 1.14 3.37 -29.94
N LEU A 70 0.35 3.84 -30.92
CA LEU A 70 -1.11 3.61 -30.92
C LEU A 70 -1.46 2.11 -30.84
N ALA A 71 -0.72 1.26 -31.55
CA ALA A 71 -0.92 -0.19 -31.51
C ALA A 71 -0.60 -0.75 -30.10
N GLY A 72 0.52 -0.34 -29.50
CA GLY A 72 0.86 -0.73 -28.13
C GLY A 72 -0.18 -0.26 -27.11
N ALA A 73 -0.71 0.95 -27.26
CA ALA A 73 -1.77 1.47 -26.41
C ALA A 73 -3.07 0.66 -26.54
N ARG A 74 -3.43 0.20 -27.75
CA ARG A 74 -4.58 -0.69 -27.98
C ARG A 74 -4.38 -2.08 -27.34
N GLN A 75 -3.19 -2.65 -27.45
CA GLN A 75 -2.87 -3.93 -26.80
C GLN A 75 -2.97 -3.83 -25.26
N GLN A 76 -2.38 -2.78 -24.67
CA GLN A 76 -2.49 -2.54 -23.22
C GLN A 76 -3.94 -2.30 -22.79
N ARG A 77 -4.72 -1.56 -23.58
CA ARG A 77 -6.15 -1.37 -23.33
C ARG A 77 -6.87 -2.71 -23.25
N ASP A 78 -6.60 -3.62 -24.19
CA ASP A 78 -7.26 -4.92 -24.22
C ASP A 78 -6.86 -5.79 -23.02
N GLY A 79 -5.61 -5.69 -22.57
CA GLY A 79 -5.17 -6.28 -21.29
C GLY A 79 -5.95 -5.74 -20.09
N VAL A 80 -6.10 -4.42 -19.96
CA VAL A 80 -6.88 -3.81 -18.88
C VAL A 80 -8.35 -4.20 -18.95
N ARG A 81 -8.94 -4.30 -20.16
CA ARG A 81 -10.32 -4.75 -20.33
C ARG A 81 -10.52 -6.20 -19.92
N LYS A 82 -9.55 -7.09 -20.14
CA LYS A 82 -9.58 -8.48 -19.64
C LYS A 82 -9.62 -8.52 -18.12
N LEU A 83 -8.79 -7.73 -17.44
CA LEU A 83 -8.81 -7.62 -15.97
C LEU A 83 -10.18 -7.15 -15.46
N LEU A 84 -10.74 -6.12 -16.08
CA LEU A 84 -12.07 -5.61 -15.73
C LEU A 84 -13.18 -6.65 -15.94
N ALA A 85 -13.08 -7.46 -16.99
CA ALA A 85 -14.03 -8.56 -17.24
C ALA A 85 -13.96 -9.66 -16.16
N GLN A 86 -12.78 -9.83 -15.54
CA GLN A 86 -12.56 -10.73 -14.42
C GLN A 86 -12.89 -10.09 -13.05
N ASN A 87 -13.50 -8.90 -13.03
CA ASN A 87 -13.75 -8.10 -11.82
C ASN A 87 -12.47 -7.73 -11.03
N ILE A 88 -11.30 -7.70 -11.68
CA ILE A 88 -10.05 -7.26 -11.07
C ILE A 88 -9.88 -5.76 -11.30
N ASN A 89 -9.61 -5.01 -10.23
CA ASN A 89 -9.34 -3.57 -10.33
C ASN A 89 -7.93 -3.34 -10.93
N PRO A 90 -7.79 -2.69 -12.10
CA PRO A 90 -6.49 -2.47 -12.75
C PRO A 90 -5.51 -1.65 -11.91
N ALA A 91 -6.00 -0.77 -11.03
CA ALA A 91 -5.15 0.01 -10.13
C ALA A 91 -4.52 -0.88 -9.05
N GLN A 92 -5.27 -1.83 -8.49
CA GLN A 92 -4.77 -2.79 -7.52
C GLN A 92 -3.78 -3.76 -8.17
N GLN A 93 -4.09 -4.26 -9.37
CA GLN A 93 -3.17 -5.14 -10.11
C GLN A 93 -1.82 -4.45 -10.36
N ARG A 94 -1.81 -3.19 -10.80
CA ARG A 94 -0.56 -2.44 -10.97
C ARG A 94 0.22 -2.23 -9.67
N MET A 95 -0.46 -2.06 -8.54
CA MET A 95 0.21 -1.97 -7.24
C MET A 95 0.82 -3.33 -6.87
N ALA A 96 0.12 -4.42 -7.13
CA ALA A 96 0.62 -5.78 -6.91
C ALA A 96 1.81 -6.10 -7.83
N ASP A 97 1.74 -5.76 -9.12
CA ASP A 97 2.84 -5.97 -10.08
C ASP A 97 4.09 -5.16 -9.68
N LYS A 98 3.91 -3.91 -9.22
CA LYS A 98 5.02 -3.10 -8.67
C LYS A 98 5.62 -3.69 -7.40
N ALA A 99 4.78 -4.26 -6.53
CA ALA A 99 5.24 -4.94 -5.33
C ALA A 99 6.03 -6.23 -5.68
N ALA A 100 5.56 -6.99 -6.67
CA ALA A 100 6.21 -8.19 -7.17
C ALA A 100 7.54 -7.89 -7.88
N ALA A 101 7.65 -6.76 -8.58
CA ALA A 101 8.87 -6.33 -9.25
C ALA A 101 9.94 -5.75 -8.32
N SER A 102 9.60 -5.45 -7.06
CA SER A 102 10.53 -4.91 -6.06
C SER A 102 10.24 -5.48 -4.67
N PRO A 103 10.41 -6.80 -4.46
CA PRO A 103 10.09 -7.46 -3.19
C PRO A 103 10.91 -6.90 -2.02
N GLU A 104 12.11 -6.37 -2.30
CA GLU A 104 12.97 -5.68 -1.33
C GLU A 104 12.34 -4.40 -0.76
N LYS A 105 11.41 -3.78 -1.49
CA LYS A 105 10.71 -2.55 -1.08
C LYS A 105 9.38 -2.81 -0.37
N CYS A 106 9.00 -4.08 -0.20
CA CYS A 106 7.80 -4.44 0.56
C CYS A 106 8.04 -4.23 2.07
N PHE A 107 6.99 -3.85 2.78
CA PHE A 107 7.07 -3.59 4.22
C PHE A 107 7.67 -4.76 5.00
N LYS A 108 7.31 -6.00 4.65
CA LYS A 108 7.88 -7.20 5.29
C LYS A 108 9.39 -7.28 5.13
N ALA A 109 9.92 -6.99 3.94
CA ALA A 109 11.37 -7.03 3.70
C ALA A 109 12.10 -5.96 4.52
N VAL A 110 11.56 -4.74 4.54
CA VAL A 110 12.09 -3.62 5.33
C VAL A 110 12.02 -3.90 6.83
N ALA A 111 10.92 -4.47 7.32
CA ALA A 111 10.77 -4.85 8.72
C ALA A 111 11.77 -5.93 9.15
N LEU A 112 12.05 -6.91 8.28
CA LEU A 112 13.07 -7.93 8.54
C LEU A 112 14.49 -7.34 8.52
N ALA A 113 14.77 -6.40 7.62
CA ALA A 113 16.04 -5.68 7.59
C ALA A 113 16.25 -4.85 8.86
N TRP A 114 15.23 -4.08 9.28
CA TRP A 114 15.22 -3.36 10.55
C TRP A 114 15.40 -4.29 11.75
N HIS A 115 14.73 -5.44 11.76
CA HIS A 115 14.86 -6.41 12.85
C HIS A 115 16.31 -6.91 13.00
N LYS A 116 17.01 -7.12 11.88
CA LYS A 116 18.42 -7.53 11.86
C LYS A 116 19.40 -6.44 12.29
N THR A 117 19.04 -5.16 12.23
CA THR A 117 19.97 -4.08 12.61
C THR A 117 20.14 -3.98 14.12
N ASN A 118 19.18 -4.48 14.90
CA ASN A 118 19.25 -4.38 16.36
C ASN A 118 20.01 -5.55 16.99
N LYS A 119 21.31 -5.34 17.20
CA LYS A 119 22.22 -6.31 17.84
C LYS A 119 22.11 -6.35 19.37
N LYS A 120 21.33 -5.46 19.99
CA LYS A 120 21.24 -5.34 21.46
C LYS A 120 20.15 -6.22 22.07
N TRP A 121 19.22 -6.74 21.27
CA TRP A 121 18.17 -7.61 21.77
C TRP A 121 18.71 -9.00 22.08
N SER A 122 18.26 -9.58 23.20
CA SER A 122 18.42 -11.01 23.43
C SER A 122 17.71 -11.82 22.34
N SER A 123 18.15 -13.06 22.13
CA SER A 123 17.53 -14.00 21.18
C SER A 123 16.00 -14.09 21.37
N ASP A 124 15.57 -14.16 22.63
CA ASP A 124 14.16 -14.34 22.99
C ASP A 124 13.35 -13.07 22.72
N SER A 125 13.93 -11.90 23.03
CA SER A 125 13.30 -10.62 22.74
C SER A 125 13.16 -10.41 21.23
N ALA A 126 14.20 -10.72 20.46
CA ALA A 126 14.17 -10.63 19.02
C ALA A 126 13.11 -11.57 18.42
N THR A 127 13.06 -12.82 18.89
CA THR A 127 12.06 -13.82 18.46
C THR A 127 10.63 -13.36 18.77
N ARG A 128 10.39 -12.85 19.99
CA ARG A 128 9.07 -12.35 20.41
C ARG A 128 8.61 -11.15 19.58
N ILE A 129 9.50 -10.21 19.30
CA ILE A 129 9.21 -9.07 18.43
C ILE A 129 8.85 -9.55 17.02
N LEU A 130 9.63 -10.47 16.45
CA LEU A 130 9.38 -11.00 15.11
C LEU A 130 8.06 -11.79 15.04
N ALA A 131 7.74 -12.59 16.06
CA ALA A 131 6.48 -13.31 16.16
C ALA A 131 5.29 -12.35 16.21
N SER A 132 5.39 -11.28 16.99
CA SER A 132 4.37 -10.22 17.03
C SER A 132 4.16 -9.59 15.66
N MET A 133 5.23 -9.28 14.92
CA MET A 133 5.12 -8.75 13.56
C MET A 133 4.45 -9.72 12.58
N LYS A 134 4.79 -11.00 12.66
CA LYS A 134 4.19 -12.06 11.84
C LYS A 134 2.70 -12.21 12.10
N ASN A 135 2.27 -12.09 13.35
CA ASN A 135 0.87 -12.30 13.73
C ASN A 135 0.00 -11.06 13.51
N HIS A 136 0.53 -9.87 13.82
CA HIS A 136 -0.26 -8.64 13.87
C HIS A 136 -0.01 -7.67 12.72
N ILE A 137 1.15 -7.70 12.05
CA ILE A 137 1.53 -6.66 11.08
C ILE A 137 1.54 -7.20 9.65
N PHE A 138 2.27 -8.28 9.42
CA PHE A 138 2.49 -8.82 8.07
C PHE A 138 1.22 -9.26 7.33
N PRO A 139 0.18 -9.84 7.99
CA PRO A 139 -1.05 -10.23 7.30
C PRO A 139 -1.77 -9.05 6.64
N ALA A 140 -1.70 -7.86 7.24
CA ALA A 140 -2.42 -6.68 6.76
C ALA A 140 -1.59 -5.86 5.76
N ILE A 141 -0.33 -5.55 6.08
CA ILE A 141 0.47 -4.58 5.32
C ILE A 141 1.79 -5.13 4.81
N GLY A 142 2.16 -6.36 5.14
CA GLY A 142 3.50 -6.92 4.84
C GLY A 142 3.83 -7.00 3.35
N HIS A 143 2.81 -7.21 2.51
CA HIS A 143 2.94 -7.32 1.06
C HIS A 143 2.92 -5.96 0.33
N LEU A 144 2.60 -4.87 1.04
CA LEU A 144 2.50 -3.55 0.44
C LEU A 144 3.90 -2.90 0.34
N PRO A 145 4.21 -2.20 -0.78
CA PRO A 145 5.41 -1.39 -0.87
C PRO A 145 5.41 -0.24 0.13
N VAL A 146 6.56 0.03 0.76
CA VAL A 146 6.70 1.13 1.74
C VAL A 146 6.36 2.50 1.17
N THR A 147 6.56 2.70 -0.14
CA THR A 147 6.22 3.94 -0.87
C THR A 147 4.72 4.16 -1.04
N THR A 148 3.90 3.13 -0.88
CA THR A 148 2.44 3.21 -1.03
C THR A 148 1.71 3.30 0.31
N LEU A 149 2.43 3.05 1.41
CA LEU A 149 1.86 3.11 2.75
C LEU A 149 1.50 4.54 3.13
N LYS A 150 0.35 4.65 3.79
CA LYS A 150 -0.26 5.90 4.25
C LYS A 150 -0.77 5.69 5.66
N THR A 151 -0.95 6.77 6.41
CA THR A 151 -1.44 6.77 7.80
C THR A 151 -2.68 5.88 7.99
N GLN A 152 -3.64 5.96 7.06
CA GLN A 152 -4.86 5.14 7.07
C GLN A 152 -4.62 3.62 7.15
N HIS A 153 -3.55 3.10 6.54
CA HIS A 153 -3.25 1.67 6.56
C HIS A 153 -2.81 1.23 7.96
N PHE A 154 -2.03 2.07 8.66
CA PHE A 154 -1.61 1.81 10.02
C PHE A 154 -2.75 2.00 11.02
N THR A 155 -3.58 3.04 10.84
CA THR A 155 -4.77 3.26 11.69
C THR A 155 -5.75 2.08 11.60
N ALA A 156 -6.03 1.59 10.39
CA ALA A 156 -6.90 0.43 10.20
C ALA A 156 -6.34 -0.83 10.88
N LEU A 157 -5.02 -1.04 10.78
CA LEU A 157 -4.35 -2.16 11.45
C LEU A 157 -4.44 -2.07 12.98
N LEU A 158 -4.16 -0.89 13.55
CA LEU A 158 -4.18 -0.69 14.99
C LEU A 158 -5.57 -0.86 15.58
N ARG A 159 -6.60 -0.32 14.92
CA ARG A 159 -8.00 -0.49 15.35
C ARG A 159 -8.42 -1.96 15.46
N VAL A 160 -8.01 -2.80 14.51
CA VAL A 160 -8.31 -4.25 14.56
C VAL A 160 -7.68 -4.93 15.78
N ILE A 161 -6.55 -4.44 16.28
CA ILE A 161 -5.91 -4.96 17.49
C ILE A 161 -6.64 -4.44 18.74
N GLU A 162 -7.07 -3.19 18.73
CA GLU A 162 -7.82 -2.57 19.83
C GLU A 162 -9.22 -3.15 20.00
N ASP A 163 -9.93 -3.41 18.90
CA ASP A 163 -11.27 -4.02 18.91
C ASP A 163 -11.24 -5.42 19.57
N LYS A 164 -10.07 -6.07 19.60
CA LYS A 164 -9.84 -7.34 20.31
C LYS A 164 -9.49 -7.17 21.79
N GLY A 165 -9.38 -5.94 22.29
CA GLY A 165 -9.02 -5.61 23.67
C GLY A 165 -7.52 -5.59 23.97
N PHE A 166 -6.65 -5.78 22.96
CA PHE A 166 -5.20 -5.88 23.17
C PHE A 166 -4.49 -4.51 23.13
N LEU A 167 -4.83 -3.62 24.06
CA LEU A 167 -4.33 -2.23 24.07
C LEU A 167 -2.79 -2.13 24.18
N GLU A 168 -2.16 -2.96 25.00
CA GLU A 168 -0.70 -2.97 25.12
C GLU A 168 -0.02 -3.46 23.83
N VAL A 169 -0.61 -4.45 23.17
CA VAL A 169 -0.13 -4.95 21.87
C VAL A 169 -0.26 -3.86 20.82
N ALA A 170 -1.40 -3.16 20.76
CA ALA A 170 -1.61 -2.05 19.84
C ALA A 170 -0.57 -0.94 20.03
N SER A 171 -0.29 -0.54 21.29
CA SER A 171 0.72 0.46 21.61
C SER A 171 2.14 0.03 21.17
N ARG A 172 2.54 -1.21 21.48
CA ARG A 172 3.84 -1.77 21.05
C ARG A 172 3.94 -1.89 19.53
N THR A 173 2.88 -2.34 18.86
CA THR A 173 2.81 -2.41 17.40
C THR A 173 2.94 -1.03 16.77
N ARG A 174 2.27 0.00 17.31
CA ARG A 174 2.41 1.39 16.84
C ARG A 174 3.86 1.86 16.89
N GLN A 175 4.56 1.60 18.00
CA GLN A 175 5.97 1.95 18.14
C GLN A 175 6.86 1.22 17.13
N GLN A 176 6.61 -0.08 16.91
CA GLN A 176 7.32 -0.86 15.90
C GLN A 176 7.09 -0.33 14.48
N LEU A 177 5.84 0.00 14.12
CA LEU A 177 5.51 0.58 12.82
C LEU A 177 6.26 1.89 12.58
N CYS A 178 6.29 2.76 13.59
CA CYS A 178 7.02 4.03 13.51
C CYS A 178 8.53 3.79 13.30
N ASN A 179 9.14 2.89 14.08
CA ASN A 179 10.56 2.56 13.98
C ASN A 179 10.93 1.94 12.62
N ILE A 180 10.11 1.03 12.09
CA ILE A 180 10.34 0.41 10.78
C ILE A 180 10.26 1.47 9.67
N MET A 181 9.29 2.38 9.73
CA MET A 181 9.16 3.44 8.73
C MET A 181 10.27 4.50 8.86
N CYS A 182 10.73 4.82 10.07
CA CYS A 182 11.94 5.62 10.27
C CYS A 182 13.16 4.96 9.61
N TYR A 183 13.33 3.65 9.79
CA TYR A 183 14.38 2.89 9.12
C TYR A 183 14.23 2.93 7.59
N ALA A 184 13.01 2.81 7.06
CA ALA A 184 12.76 2.94 5.63
C ALA A 184 13.20 4.31 5.08
N VAL A 185 12.96 5.39 5.82
CA VAL A 185 13.44 6.74 5.47
C VAL A 185 14.96 6.82 5.51
N GLN A 186 15.60 6.27 6.55
CA GLN A 186 17.06 6.25 6.68
C GLN A 186 17.75 5.49 5.53
N GLN A 187 17.11 4.44 5.01
CA GLN A 187 17.60 3.68 3.85
C GLN A 187 17.23 4.32 2.49
N GLY A 188 16.59 5.49 2.48
CA GLY A 188 16.17 6.17 1.26
C GLY A 188 15.05 5.46 0.48
N LEU A 189 14.30 4.55 1.12
CA LEU A 189 13.22 3.80 0.48
C LEU A 189 11.90 4.57 0.40
N THR A 190 11.72 5.56 1.30
CA THR A 190 10.59 6.48 1.33
C THR A 190 11.07 7.85 1.81
N GLU A 191 10.45 8.92 1.32
CA GLU A 191 10.82 10.29 1.67
C GLU A 191 10.28 10.70 3.04
N ASN A 192 9.09 10.21 3.40
CA ASN A 192 8.38 10.61 4.61
C ASN A 192 7.96 9.38 5.43
N ASN A 193 7.86 9.55 6.75
CA ASN A 193 7.33 8.54 7.66
C ASN A 193 5.83 8.79 7.95
N PRO A 194 4.91 8.08 7.28
CA PRO A 194 3.46 8.20 7.49
C PRO A 194 2.97 7.69 8.86
N ALA A 195 3.82 7.02 9.64
CA ALA A 195 3.50 6.46 10.95
C ALA A 195 3.86 7.41 12.13
N LEU A 196 4.40 8.60 11.86
CA LEU A 196 4.73 9.58 12.91
C LEU A 196 3.49 10.11 13.62
N HIS A 197 2.42 10.42 12.89
CA HIS A 197 1.19 11.03 13.42
C HIS A 197 0.14 9.99 13.86
N LEU A 198 0.58 8.88 14.46
CA LEU A 198 -0.31 7.86 15.02
C LEU A 198 -0.62 8.10 16.51
N GLU A 199 -0.24 9.26 17.07
CA GLU A 199 -0.63 9.67 18.41
C GLU A 199 -2.14 9.90 18.51
N GLY A 200 -2.76 9.39 19.58
CA GLY A 200 -4.21 9.45 19.79
C GLY A 200 -5.06 8.50 18.92
N VAL A 201 -4.45 7.76 17.98
CA VAL A 201 -5.16 6.76 17.18
C VAL A 201 -5.59 5.56 18.02
N THR A 202 -4.79 5.23 19.04
CA THR A 202 -5.04 4.12 19.95
C THR A 202 -5.30 4.61 21.38
N ALA A 203 -6.24 4.00 22.08
CA ALA A 203 -6.47 4.21 23.51
C ALA A 203 -5.22 3.79 24.32
N PRO A 204 -4.83 4.55 25.36
CA PRO A 204 -3.73 4.16 26.21
C PRO A 204 -4.05 2.85 26.93
N PRO A 205 -3.10 1.91 27.07
CA PRO A 205 -3.33 0.68 27.82
C PRO A 205 -3.63 1.01 29.29
N VAL A 206 -4.63 0.32 29.84
CA VAL A 206 -4.95 0.42 31.28
C VAL A 206 -3.79 -0.19 32.06
N LYS A 207 -3.15 0.62 32.90
CA LYS A 207 -2.00 0.20 33.70
C LYS A 207 -2.47 -0.50 34.97
N ASN A 208 -2.44 -1.82 34.96
CA ASN A 208 -2.65 -2.63 36.16
C ASN A 208 -1.29 -3.00 36.77
N HIS A 209 -1.02 -2.52 37.99
CA HIS A 209 0.13 -2.93 38.77
C HIS A 209 -0.19 -4.26 39.47
N TYR A 210 0.67 -5.27 39.30
CA TYR A 210 0.55 -6.49 40.08
C TYR A 210 0.91 -6.18 41.55
N PRO A 211 0.04 -6.50 42.51
CA PRO A 211 0.34 -6.25 43.91
C PRO A 211 1.54 -7.09 44.34
N ALA A 212 2.44 -6.50 45.12
CA ALA A 212 3.50 -7.26 45.76
C ALA A 212 2.88 -8.28 46.70
N LEU A 213 3.41 -9.50 46.72
CA LEU A 213 2.97 -10.52 47.66
C LEU A 213 3.33 -10.05 49.09
N PRO A 214 2.36 -9.92 50.01
CA PRO A 214 2.67 -9.61 51.40
C PRO A 214 3.58 -10.68 52.02
N LEU A 215 4.51 -10.27 52.88
CA LEU A 215 5.47 -11.17 53.55
C LEU A 215 4.77 -12.33 54.29
N GLU A 216 3.62 -12.05 54.88
CA GLU A 216 2.78 -13.01 55.60
C GLU A 216 2.27 -14.16 54.72
N ARG A 217 2.19 -13.95 53.40
CA ARG A 217 1.72 -14.95 52.43
C ARG A 217 2.85 -15.72 51.77
N LEU A 218 4.12 -15.47 52.14
CA LEU A 218 5.25 -16.25 51.65
C LEU A 218 5.16 -17.74 52.02
N PRO A 219 4.79 -18.13 53.26
CA PRO A 219 4.64 -19.55 53.60
C PRO A 219 3.61 -20.26 52.72
N GLU A 220 2.45 -19.64 52.49
CA GLU A 220 1.38 -20.15 51.60
C GLU A 220 1.89 -20.36 50.16
N LEU A 221 2.71 -19.45 49.66
CA LEU A 221 3.32 -19.58 48.33
C LEU A 221 4.31 -20.75 48.30
N LEU A 222 5.18 -20.86 49.31
CA LEU A 222 6.23 -21.89 49.36
C LEU A 222 5.64 -23.30 49.45
N GLU A 223 4.55 -23.49 50.19
CA GLU A 223 3.82 -24.77 50.22
C GLU A 223 3.24 -25.12 48.85
N ARG A 224 2.66 -24.16 48.13
CA ARG A 224 2.01 -24.41 46.83
C ARG A 224 2.96 -24.65 45.65
N ILE A 225 4.23 -24.26 45.76
CA ILE A 225 5.25 -24.49 44.71
C ILE A 225 6.19 -25.65 45.03
N GLY A 226 6.10 -26.21 46.25
CA GLY A 226 6.95 -27.30 46.75
C GLY A 226 6.44 -28.70 46.43
N ASP A 227 5.17 -28.84 46.01
CA ASP A 227 4.57 -30.05 45.41
C ASP A 227 4.65 -29.99 43.87
#